data_AF-A0A1J4NN53-F1
#
_entry.id   AF-A0A1J4NN53-F1
#
_cell.length_a   1.000
_cell.length_b   1.000
_cell.length_c   1.000
_cell.angle_alpha   90.00
_cell.angle_beta   90.00
_cell.angle_gamma   90.00
#
_symmetry.space_group_name_H-M   'P 1'
#
loop_
_entity.id
_entity.type
_entity.pdbx_description
1 polymer ?
#
loop_
_entity_poly.entity_id
_entity_poly.type
_entity_poly.pdbx_seq_one_letter_code
_entity_poly.pdbx_strand_id
1 'polypeptide(L)'
;MTKWTKETSAAGQAEIEPQLSTYQRAMRERLLAAPVVPAPGPWRPVFAYEYGIPVGGLLGIGFATAPAPDPGTGTGTGTGTGHDLVMVVSSDGHGLFDAVTGEKIARDRDPDPQHSTPDAVPDLSCPGLGPITGSRVRIAGLFGGGLHTTTADGWTLEVVTPAWPNERILLSTDGGLPHAGPHGEQWWHIFHANRSTFRAAGFSPSGRTIAVATSSDLSLWTREGLGGRVSRRATSAHVSYSPSRDSSPI
;
A
#
# COMPACT_ATOMS: atom_id res chain seq x y z
N MET A 1 -24.28 -10.35 -71.83
CA MET A 1 -24.84 -9.44 -70.79
C MET A 1 -25.29 -10.30 -69.64
N THR A 2 -24.49 -10.41 -68.58
CA THR A 2 -24.78 -11.27 -67.42
C THR A 2 -24.67 -10.38 -66.19
N LYS A 3 -25.79 -10.15 -65.51
CA LYS A 3 -25.87 -9.35 -64.28
C LYS A 3 -25.16 -10.08 -63.15
N TRP A 4 -24.16 -9.45 -62.54
CA TRP A 4 -23.58 -9.86 -61.27
C TRP A 4 -24.35 -9.15 -60.16
N THR A 5 -25.20 -9.88 -59.43
CA THR A 5 -25.77 -9.39 -58.18
C THR A 5 -24.72 -9.52 -57.09
N LYS A 6 -24.22 -8.38 -56.61
CA LYS A 6 -23.36 -8.29 -55.44
C LYS A 6 -24.25 -8.41 -54.20
N GLU A 7 -24.33 -9.60 -53.61
CA GLU A 7 -24.79 -9.73 -52.23
C GLU A 7 -23.70 -9.14 -51.34
N THR A 8 -23.90 -7.90 -50.91
CA THR A 8 -23.17 -7.32 -49.79
C THR A 8 -23.72 -7.97 -48.53
N SER A 9 -23.03 -8.99 -48.00
CA SER A 9 -23.30 -9.45 -46.63
C SER A 9 -22.81 -8.35 -45.68
N ALA A 10 -23.75 -7.55 -45.17
CA ALA A 10 -23.55 -6.75 -43.98
C ALA A 10 -23.50 -7.69 -42.77
N ALA A 11 -22.37 -8.36 -42.58
CA ALA A 11 -22.07 -9.02 -41.31
C ALA A 11 -21.52 -7.95 -40.37
N GLY A 12 -22.43 -7.27 -39.67
CA GLY A 12 -22.07 -6.44 -38.54
C GLY A 12 -21.26 -7.30 -37.56
N GLN A 13 -20.01 -6.90 -37.34
CA GLN A 13 -19.25 -7.33 -36.18
C GLN A 13 -19.99 -6.76 -34.96
N ALA A 14 -20.96 -7.52 -34.44
CA ALA A 14 -21.39 -7.33 -33.07
C ALA A 14 -20.13 -7.54 -32.22
N GLU A 15 -19.62 -6.46 -31.65
CA GLU A 15 -18.54 -6.48 -30.68
C GLU A 15 -18.90 -7.52 -29.62
N ILE A 16 -18.23 -8.66 -29.64
CA ILE A 16 -18.40 -9.68 -28.61
C ILE A 16 -17.69 -9.10 -27.37
N GLU A 17 -18.41 -8.28 -26.61
CA GLU A 17 -18.00 -7.95 -25.25
C GLU A 17 -17.88 -9.29 -24.51
N PRO A 18 -16.71 -9.64 -23.95
CA PRO A 18 -16.53 -10.91 -23.27
C PRO A 18 -17.55 -11.02 -22.15
N GLN A 19 -18.49 -11.96 -22.26
CA GLN A 19 -19.50 -12.15 -21.23
C GLN A 19 -18.81 -12.61 -19.95
N LEU A 20 -18.86 -11.76 -18.91
CA LEU A 20 -18.37 -12.11 -17.59
C LEU A 20 -19.09 -13.36 -17.08
N SER A 21 -18.32 -14.35 -16.62
CA SER A 21 -18.87 -15.52 -15.94
C SER A 21 -19.69 -15.12 -14.71
N THR A 22 -20.57 -16.00 -14.24
CA THR A 22 -21.38 -15.77 -13.02
C THR A 22 -20.50 -15.37 -11.84
N TYR A 23 -19.35 -16.01 -11.67
CA TYR A 23 -18.38 -15.69 -10.63
C TYR A 23 -17.79 -14.28 -10.81
N GLN A 24 -17.33 -13.93 -12.01
CA GLN A 24 -16.76 -12.60 -12.29
C GLN A 24 -17.78 -11.48 -12.08
N ARG A 25 -19.04 -11.70 -12.48
CA ARG A 25 -20.13 -10.76 -12.26
C ARG A 25 -20.41 -10.59 -10.77
N ALA A 26 -20.57 -11.68 -10.03
CA ALA A 26 -20.80 -11.63 -8.58
C ALA A 26 -19.65 -10.94 -7.83
N MET A 27 -18.39 -11.22 -8.22
CA MET A 27 -17.21 -10.55 -7.68
C MET A 27 -17.26 -9.04 -7.97
N ARG A 28 -17.51 -8.65 -9.22
CA ARG A 28 -17.60 -7.24 -9.64
C ARG A 28 -18.67 -6.50 -8.86
N GLU A 29 -19.89 -7.03 -8.79
CA GLU A 29 -20.99 -6.39 -8.07
C GLU A 29 -20.69 -6.22 -6.58
N ARG A 30 -20.10 -7.23 -5.93
CA ARG A 30 -19.68 -7.14 -4.53
C ARG A 30 -18.63 -6.05 -4.31
N LEU A 31 -17.62 -5.96 -5.18
CA LEU A 31 -16.60 -4.92 -5.10
C LEU A 31 -17.17 -3.51 -5.37
N LEU A 32 -18.14 -3.39 -6.28
CA LEU A 32 -18.81 -2.11 -6.57
C LEU A 32 -19.69 -1.64 -5.41
N ALA A 33 -20.42 -2.56 -4.79
CA ALA A 33 -21.33 -2.30 -3.68
C ALA A 33 -20.62 -1.94 -2.36
N ALA A 34 -19.34 -2.30 -2.20
CA ALA A 34 -18.58 -1.99 -0.99
C ALA A 34 -18.29 -0.48 -0.86
N PRO A 35 -18.84 0.22 0.15
CA PRO A 35 -18.54 1.62 0.39
C PRO A 35 -17.12 1.79 0.91
N VAL A 36 -16.55 2.99 0.76
CA VAL A 36 -15.29 3.33 1.45
C VAL A 36 -15.56 3.38 2.94
N VAL A 37 -14.69 2.76 3.73
CA VAL A 37 -14.72 2.77 5.20
C VAL A 37 -13.35 3.13 5.74
N PRO A 38 -13.24 3.68 6.96
CA PRO A 38 -11.95 3.89 7.59
C PRO A 38 -11.15 2.58 7.66
N ALA A 39 -9.83 2.68 7.51
CA ALA A 39 -8.95 1.54 7.77
C ALA A 39 -9.17 1.04 9.22
N PRO A 40 -9.32 -0.28 9.42
CA PRO A 40 -9.55 -0.84 10.74
C PRO A 40 -8.33 -0.65 11.65
N GLY A 41 -8.54 -0.76 12.96
CA GLY A 41 -7.42 -0.93 13.88
C GLY A 41 -6.51 -2.09 13.43
N PRO A 42 -5.18 -1.94 13.47
CA PRO A 42 -4.43 -0.90 14.18
C PRO A 42 -4.11 0.36 13.33
N TRP A 43 -4.62 0.46 12.11
CA TRP A 43 -4.27 1.54 11.19
C TRP A 43 -4.93 2.86 11.60
N ARG A 44 -4.16 3.94 11.52
CA ARG A 44 -4.60 5.30 11.82
C ARG A 44 -4.20 6.22 10.67
N PRO A 45 -5.09 7.07 10.16
CA PRO A 45 -4.72 8.05 9.15
C PRO A 45 -3.68 9.01 9.74
N VAL A 46 -2.65 9.32 8.95
CA VAL A 46 -1.60 10.27 9.34
C VAL A 46 -2.07 11.71 9.12
N PHE A 47 -2.83 11.94 8.06
CA PHE A 47 -3.39 13.25 7.72
C PHE A 47 -4.84 13.37 8.19
N ALA A 48 -5.27 14.58 8.52
CA ALA A 48 -6.64 14.86 8.92
C ALA A 48 -7.65 14.81 7.74
N TYR A 49 -7.17 15.01 6.51
CA TYR A 49 -8.00 15.01 5.32
C TYR A 49 -8.20 13.60 4.78
N GLU A 50 -9.43 13.31 4.34
CA GLU A 50 -9.84 11.99 3.83
C GLU A 50 -8.96 11.47 2.68
N TYR A 51 -8.56 12.36 1.77
CA TYR A 51 -7.70 12.03 0.61
C TYR A 51 -6.21 12.36 0.86
N GLY A 52 -5.84 12.69 2.10
CA GLY A 52 -4.48 13.05 2.46
C GLY A 52 -4.10 14.47 2.08
N ILE A 53 -2.82 14.71 1.80
CA ILE A 53 -2.31 16.03 1.45
C ILE A 53 -2.19 16.22 -0.06
N PRO A 54 -2.43 17.44 -0.57
CA PRO A 54 -2.25 17.73 -1.98
C PRO A 54 -0.77 17.71 -2.37
N VAL A 55 -0.46 16.97 -3.43
CA VAL A 55 0.79 16.97 -4.18
C VAL A 55 0.45 17.09 -5.67
N GLY A 56 0.47 18.32 -6.18
CA GLY A 56 0.18 18.57 -7.59
C GLY A 56 1.14 17.84 -8.51
N GLY A 57 0.59 17.10 -9.49
CA GLY A 57 1.38 16.42 -10.51
C GLY A 57 2.23 15.27 -9.98
N LEU A 58 1.78 14.57 -8.93
CA LEU A 58 2.47 13.42 -8.38
C LEU A 58 2.62 12.33 -9.46
N LEU A 59 3.86 11.88 -9.64
CA LEU A 59 4.26 10.87 -10.62
C LEU A 59 4.46 9.51 -9.95
N GLY A 60 5.00 9.47 -8.74
CA GLY A 60 5.17 8.23 -7.97
C GLY A 60 5.68 8.48 -6.55
N ILE A 61 5.76 7.40 -5.78
CA ILE A 61 6.26 7.40 -4.41
C ILE A 61 7.20 6.23 -4.16
N GLY A 62 8.09 6.38 -3.18
CA GLY A 62 8.99 5.33 -2.73
C GLY A 62 9.28 5.43 -1.25
N PHE A 63 9.50 4.29 -0.60
CA PHE A 63 9.86 4.26 0.81
C PHE A 63 11.38 4.23 1.01
N ALA A 64 11.82 4.88 2.08
CA ALA A 64 13.17 4.79 2.61
C ALA A 64 13.10 4.63 4.14
N THR A 65 14.23 4.33 4.76
CA THR A 65 14.35 4.26 6.22
C THR A 65 15.21 5.42 6.68
N ALA A 66 14.76 6.13 7.72
CA ALA A 66 15.58 7.17 8.34
C ALA A 66 16.89 6.56 8.87
N PRO A 67 18.04 7.24 8.71
CA PRO A 67 19.28 6.81 9.35
C PRO A 67 19.10 6.71 10.86
N ALA A 68 19.82 5.78 11.49
CA ALA A 68 19.89 5.75 12.95
C ALA A 68 20.58 7.04 13.46
N PRO A 69 20.19 7.57 14.65
CA PRO A 69 20.88 8.71 15.24
C PRO A 69 22.38 8.41 15.43
N ASP A 70 23.23 9.41 15.21
CA ASP A 70 24.67 9.28 15.41
C ASP A 70 24.98 9.00 16.91
N PRO A 71 25.66 7.89 17.25
CA PRO A 71 26.06 7.59 18.62
C PRO A 71 26.94 8.68 19.27
N GLY A 72 27.52 9.61 18.50
CA GLY A 72 28.33 10.72 19.00
C GLY A 72 27.56 11.94 19.54
N THR A 73 26.25 12.04 19.29
CA THR A 73 25.41 13.10 19.87
C THR A 73 24.79 12.59 21.16
N GLY A 74 25.38 12.97 22.30
CA GLY A 74 25.09 12.45 23.65
C GLY A 74 23.69 12.74 24.22
N THR A 75 22.62 12.63 23.45
CA THR A 75 21.24 12.92 23.85
C THR A 75 20.22 11.82 23.48
N GLY A 76 20.62 10.56 23.28
CA GLY A 76 19.63 9.53 22.92
C GLY A 76 19.99 8.09 23.29
N THR A 77 19.26 7.53 24.25
CA THR A 77 19.12 6.09 24.51
C THR A 77 18.30 5.37 23.42
N GLY A 78 18.49 5.73 22.15
CA GLY A 78 17.65 5.27 21.05
C GLY A 78 18.10 3.94 20.47
N THR A 79 17.52 2.83 20.93
CA THR A 79 17.55 1.53 20.21
C THR A 79 16.59 1.53 19.02
N GLY A 80 16.52 2.62 18.27
CA GLY A 80 15.50 2.87 17.26
C GLY A 80 15.83 2.23 15.92
N THR A 81 15.11 1.18 15.54
CA THR A 81 14.90 0.87 14.12
C THR A 81 14.41 2.14 13.44
N GLY A 82 15.10 2.62 12.39
CA GLY A 82 14.71 3.84 11.68
C GLY A 82 13.20 3.85 11.35
N HIS A 83 12.57 5.02 11.47
CA HIS A 83 11.17 5.18 11.09
C HIS A 83 11.03 5.29 9.57
N ASP A 84 9.84 4.98 9.06
CA ASP A 84 9.58 4.96 7.62
C ASP A 84 9.54 6.40 7.09
N LEU A 85 10.24 6.63 5.98
CA LEU A 85 10.17 7.87 5.21
C LEU A 85 9.51 7.57 3.87
N VAL A 86 8.73 8.51 3.36
CA VAL A 86 8.15 8.42 2.02
C VAL A 86 8.67 9.57 1.15
N MET A 87 9.34 9.21 0.07
CA MET A 87 9.74 10.14 -0.97
C MET A 87 8.62 10.21 -2.01
N VAL A 88 8.32 11.43 -2.44
CA VAL A 88 7.33 11.75 -3.45
C VAL A 88 8.03 12.41 -4.62
N VAL A 89 7.80 11.88 -5.82
CA VAL A 89 8.25 12.46 -7.08
C VAL A 89 7.05 13.08 -7.77
N SER A 90 7.14 14.37 -8.08
CA SER A 90 6.10 15.15 -8.77
C SER A 90 6.68 15.92 -9.94
N SER A 91 5.82 16.45 -10.81
CA SER A 91 6.24 17.33 -11.91
C SER A 91 6.87 18.64 -11.44
N ASP A 92 6.64 19.05 -10.19
CA ASP A 92 7.24 20.24 -9.57
C ASP A 92 8.51 19.87 -8.75
N GLY A 93 9.06 18.67 -8.94
CA GLY A 93 10.22 18.16 -8.21
C GLY A 93 9.86 17.18 -7.10
N HIS A 94 10.77 17.00 -6.15
CA HIS A 94 10.73 15.92 -5.16
C HIS A 94 10.46 16.44 -3.75
N GLY A 95 9.79 15.62 -2.93
CA GLY A 95 9.57 15.89 -1.51
C GLY A 95 9.80 14.64 -0.67
N LEU A 96 10.25 14.81 0.57
CA LEU A 96 10.43 13.74 1.54
C LEU A 96 9.59 14.01 2.78
N PHE A 97 8.86 13.00 3.23
CA PHE A 97 7.98 13.10 4.38
C PHE A 97 8.32 12.01 5.40
N ASP A 98 8.16 12.33 6.67
CA ASP A 98 8.02 11.33 7.73
C ASP A 98 6.70 10.60 7.52
N ALA A 99 6.74 9.28 7.34
CA ALA A 99 5.54 8.52 6.99
C ALA A 99 4.64 8.24 8.21
N VAL A 100 5.13 8.47 9.43
CA VAL A 100 4.39 8.30 10.69
C VAL A 100 3.69 9.60 11.08
N THR A 101 4.40 10.73 11.00
CA THR A 101 3.87 12.04 11.42
C THR A 101 3.25 12.83 10.26
N GLY A 102 3.63 12.52 9.03
CA GLY A 102 3.24 13.29 7.84
C GLY A 102 4.02 14.59 7.68
N GLU A 103 5.00 14.86 8.53
CA GLU A 103 5.84 16.05 8.44
C GLU A 103 6.67 16.03 7.15
N LYS A 104 6.72 17.17 6.45
CA LYS A 104 7.60 17.34 5.29
C LYS A 104 9.02 17.66 5.76
N ILE A 105 9.93 16.70 5.60
CA ILE A 105 11.33 16.77 6.04
C ILE A 105 12.20 17.55 5.05
N ALA A 106 12.01 17.31 3.75
CA ALA A 106 12.82 17.93 2.70
C ALA A 106 12.02 18.18 1.42
N ARG A 107 12.47 19.15 0.61
CA ARG A 107 11.87 19.50 -0.68
C ARG A 107 12.95 19.98 -1.64
N ASP A 108 12.97 19.40 -2.82
CA ASP A 108 13.80 19.83 -3.95
C ASP A 108 12.89 20.20 -5.14
N ARG A 109 12.84 21.49 -5.49
CA ARG A 109 11.98 22.01 -6.57
C ARG A 109 12.59 21.90 -7.96
N ASP A 110 13.90 21.73 -8.04
CA ASP A 110 14.62 21.75 -9.31
C ASP A 110 15.65 20.61 -9.31
N PRO A 111 15.17 19.34 -9.25
CA PRO A 111 16.07 18.20 -9.29
C PRO A 111 16.81 18.17 -10.62
N ASP A 112 18.04 17.65 -10.60
CA ASP A 112 18.84 17.42 -11.81
C ASP A 112 17.95 16.80 -12.90
N PRO A 113 17.87 17.39 -14.12
CA PRO A 113 17.03 16.88 -15.19
C PRO A 113 17.26 15.40 -15.50
N GLN A 114 18.48 14.88 -15.35
CA GLN A 114 18.82 13.47 -15.56
C GLN A 114 18.28 12.53 -14.46
N HIS A 115 17.80 13.09 -13.36
CA HIS A 115 17.31 12.35 -12.18
C HIS A 115 15.94 12.84 -11.70
N SER A 116 15.32 13.77 -12.45
CA SER A 116 14.05 14.41 -12.13
C SER A 116 12.86 13.44 -12.15
N THR A 117 12.95 12.37 -12.94
CA THR A 117 11.95 11.29 -13.04
C THR A 117 12.62 9.91 -12.92
N PRO A 118 11.91 8.88 -12.43
CA PRO A 118 12.50 7.58 -12.16
C PRO A 118 12.82 6.77 -13.44
N ASP A 119 12.19 7.07 -14.57
CA ASP A 119 12.39 6.39 -15.85
C ASP A 119 13.74 6.70 -16.52
N ALA A 120 14.48 7.69 -16.01
CA ALA A 120 15.83 7.98 -16.47
C ALA A 120 16.86 6.88 -16.11
N VAL A 121 16.51 5.96 -15.21
CA VAL A 121 17.36 4.83 -14.79
C VAL A 121 16.61 3.50 -14.82
N PRO A 122 17.30 2.36 -15.09
CA PRO A 122 16.63 1.06 -15.23
C PRO A 122 15.91 0.54 -13.98
N ASP A 123 16.34 0.96 -12.79
CA ASP A 123 15.78 0.49 -11.51
C ASP A 123 14.63 1.36 -10.98
N LEU A 124 14.14 2.31 -11.80
CA LEU A 124 13.03 3.21 -11.50
C LEU A 124 13.23 3.96 -10.19
N SER A 125 14.37 4.60 -10.00
CA SER A 125 14.75 5.24 -8.74
C SER A 125 15.16 6.70 -8.89
N CYS A 126 14.99 7.47 -7.80
CA CYS A 126 15.45 8.86 -7.69
C CYS A 126 16.47 9.02 -6.54
N PRO A 127 17.37 10.02 -6.61
CA PRO A 127 18.27 10.36 -5.51
C PRO A 127 17.51 10.74 -4.23
N GLY A 128 17.97 10.27 -3.08
CA GLY A 128 17.38 10.61 -1.79
C GLY A 128 17.60 12.08 -1.40
N LEU A 129 16.65 12.64 -0.64
CA LEU A 129 16.70 14.01 -0.13
C LEU A 129 17.02 14.04 1.38
N GLY A 130 17.56 15.15 1.86
CA GLY A 130 17.76 15.42 3.29
C GLY A 130 18.51 14.28 4.01
N PRO A 131 17.92 13.64 5.04
CA PRO A 131 18.61 12.62 5.84
C PRO A 131 18.98 11.35 5.05
N ILE A 132 18.39 11.13 3.87
CA ILE A 132 18.70 9.98 3.02
C ILE A 132 19.51 10.36 1.78
N THR A 133 20.09 11.56 1.75
CA THR A 133 21.03 11.95 0.69
C THR A 133 22.19 10.95 0.60
N GLY A 134 22.60 10.63 -0.63
CA GLY A 134 23.58 9.58 -0.92
C GLY A 134 22.97 8.17 -1.10
N SER A 135 21.68 8.00 -0.79
CA SER A 135 20.92 6.79 -1.12
C SER A 135 20.06 6.99 -2.37
N ARG A 136 19.57 5.90 -2.95
CA ARG A 136 18.56 5.92 -4.02
C ARG A 136 17.25 5.35 -3.49
N VAL A 137 16.13 5.96 -3.88
CA VAL A 137 14.79 5.52 -3.51
C VAL A 137 14.11 4.96 -4.75
N ARG A 138 13.70 3.69 -4.70
CA ARG A 138 12.90 3.08 -5.78
C ARG A 138 11.49 3.63 -5.73
N ILE A 139 10.98 4.05 -6.88
CA ILE A 139 9.72 4.75 -7.03
C ILE A 139 8.72 3.84 -7.74
N ALA A 140 7.54 3.71 -7.14
CA ALA A 140 6.36 3.11 -7.76
C ALA A 140 5.41 4.22 -8.21
N GLY A 141 4.88 4.13 -9.43
CA GLY A 141 4.00 5.17 -9.96
C GLY A 141 3.75 5.06 -11.46
N LEU A 142 3.66 6.23 -12.10
CA LEU A 142 3.40 6.41 -13.53
C LEU A 142 4.32 5.59 -14.44
N PHE A 143 5.58 5.45 -14.05
CA PHE A 143 6.61 4.77 -14.84
C PHE A 143 6.76 3.27 -14.49
N GLY A 144 5.85 2.73 -13.69
CA GLY A 144 5.88 1.35 -13.21
C GLY A 144 6.44 1.25 -11.78
N GLY A 145 7.11 0.13 -11.49
CA GLY A 145 7.56 -0.21 -10.14
C GLY A 145 6.46 -0.85 -9.29
N GLY A 146 6.76 -1.09 -8.01
CA GLY A 146 5.83 -1.72 -7.08
C GLY A 146 6.23 -1.48 -5.63
N LEU A 147 5.23 -1.34 -4.77
CA LEU A 147 5.39 -1.32 -3.31
C LEU A 147 5.04 -2.69 -2.73
N HIS A 148 5.38 -2.92 -1.47
CA HIS A 148 5.00 -4.17 -0.80
C HIS A 148 3.48 -4.27 -0.69
N THR A 149 2.91 -5.41 -1.07
CA THR A 149 1.46 -5.66 -0.98
C THR A 149 1.09 -6.52 0.21
N THR A 150 2.06 -7.03 0.96
CA THR A 150 1.84 -7.83 2.15
C THR A 150 2.78 -7.43 3.28
N THR A 151 2.38 -7.70 4.53
CA THR A 151 3.20 -7.56 5.72
C THR A 151 3.46 -8.92 6.37
N ALA A 152 4.53 -9.01 7.16
CA ALA A 152 4.91 -10.25 7.85
C ALA A 152 3.86 -10.77 8.85
N ASP A 153 3.02 -9.88 9.37
CA ASP A 153 1.93 -10.20 10.30
C ASP A 153 0.56 -10.37 9.61
N GLY A 154 0.56 -10.57 8.29
CA GLY A 154 -0.61 -11.08 7.56
C GLY A 154 -1.54 -10.02 6.96
N TRP A 155 -1.17 -8.74 6.97
CA TRP A 155 -1.95 -7.74 6.23
C TRP A 155 -1.66 -7.84 4.75
N THR A 156 -2.71 -7.73 3.94
CA THR A 156 -2.63 -7.72 2.48
C THR A 156 -3.33 -6.48 1.94
N LEU A 157 -2.69 -5.82 0.98
CA LEU A 157 -3.21 -4.68 0.24
C LEU A 157 -3.38 -5.06 -1.23
N GLU A 158 -4.58 -4.84 -1.75
CA GLU A 158 -4.94 -5.14 -3.14
C GLU A 158 -5.49 -3.90 -3.82
N VAL A 159 -5.12 -3.71 -5.09
CA VAL A 159 -5.66 -2.65 -5.94
C VAL A 159 -6.53 -3.33 -7.00
N VAL A 160 -7.83 -3.04 -6.98
CA VAL A 160 -8.79 -3.62 -7.91
C VAL A 160 -9.51 -2.54 -8.71
N THR A 161 -9.88 -2.85 -9.94
CA THR A 161 -10.52 -1.88 -10.85
C THR A 161 -11.82 -2.45 -11.42
N PRO A 162 -12.86 -2.68 -10.58
CA PRO A 162 -14.12 -3.30 -11.02
C PRO A 162 -14.95 -2.41 -11.96
N ALA A 163 -14.65 -1.11 -12.00
CA ALA A 163 -15.19 -0.15 -12.96
C ALA A 163 -14.07 0.81 -13.37
N TRP A 164 -13.25 0.37 -14.33
CA TRP A 164 -12.18 1.17 -14.91
C TRP A 164 -12.71 2.56 -15.35
N PRO A 165 -11.97 3.66 -15.09
CA PRO A 165 -10.60 3.74 -14.54
C PRO A 165 -10.55 3.99 -13.02
N ASN A 166 -11.53 3.54 -12.25
CA ASN A 166 -11.59 3.85 -10.81
C ASN A 166 -11.00 2.73 -9.96
N GLU A 167 -9.73 2.87 -9.59
CA GLU A 167 -9.06 1.94 -8.67
C GLU A 167 -9.65 2.03 -7.27
N ARG A 168 -9.76 0.87 -6.63
CA ARG A 168 -10.16 0.70 -5.23
C ARG A 168 -9.04 -0.02 -4.49
N ILE A 169 -8.67 0.52 -3.34
CA ILE A 169 -7.62 -0.03 -2.49
C ILE A 169 -8.31 -0.79 -1.38
N LEU A 170 -8.06 -2.09 -1.35
CA LEU A 170 -8.62 -3.03 -0.39
C LEU A 170 -7.54 -3.46 0.58
N LEU A 171 -7.89 -3.49 1.86
CA LEU A 171 -7.07 -4.00 2.94
C LEU A 171 -7.72 -5.26 3.50
N SER A 172 -6.94 -6.28 3.85
CA SER A 172 -7.43 -7.52 4.47
C SER A 172 -6.38 -8.14 5.40
N THR A 173 -6.79 -9.08 6.24
CA THR A 173 -5.91 -9.79 7.20
C THR A 173 -5.79 -11.30 6.91
N ASP A 174 -6.49 -11.82 5.91
CA ASP A 174 -6.70 -13.25 5.65
C ASP A 174 -6.19 -13.71 4.28
N GLY A 175 -5.24 -12.98 3.70
CA GLY A 175 -4.58 -13.39 2.45
C GLY A 175 -5.22 -12.89 1.17
N GLY A 176 -6.19 -11.97 1.24
CA GLY A 176 -6.68 -11.20 0.11
C GLY A 176 -7.91 -11.78 -0.61
N LEU A 177 -7.93 -11.70 -1.93
CA LEU A 177 -9.00 -12.28 -2.75
C LEU A 177 -9.23 -13.77 -2.43
N PRO A 178 -10.50 -14.25 -2.44
CA PRO A 178 -11.64 -13.61 -3.08
C PRO A 178 -12.49 -12.72 -2.17
N HIS A 179 -11.98 -12.30 -0.99
CA HIS A 179 -12.74 -11.49 -0.02
C HIS A 179 -14.09 -12.10 0.35
N ALA A 180 -14.14 -13.43 0.54
CA ALA A 180 -15.38 -14.19 0.76
C ALA A 180 -16.12 -13.79 2.05
N GLY A 181 -15.44 -13.13 2.97
CA GLY A 181 -16.01 -12.61 4.21
C GLY A 181 -16.82 -11.32 4.10
N PRO A 182 -17.45 -10.91 5.23
CA PRO A 182 -18.14 -9.64 5.33
C PRO A 182 -17.19 -8.43 5.17
N HIS A 183 -17.62 -7.47 4.35
CA HIS A 183 -16.97 -6.17 4.21
C HIS A 183 -17.06 -5.38 5.53
N GLY A 184 -15.97 -4.75 5.95
CA GLY A 184 -15.87 -4.05 7.23
C GLY A 184 -15.39 -4.93 8.38
N GLU A 185 -15.22 -6.23 8.16
CA GLU A 185 -14.80 -7.20 9.19
C GLU A 185 -13.55 -8.01 8.79
N GLN A 186 -13.53 -8.56 7.56
CA GLN A 186 -12.38 -9.34 7.06
C GLN A 186 -11.59 -8.61 5.98
N TRP A 187 -12.26 -7.68 5.30
CA TRP A 187 -11.66 -6.81 4.30
C TRP A 187 -12.36 -5.46 4.29
N TRP A 188 -11.62 -4.43 3.90
CA TRP A 188 -12.06 -3.03 3.93
C TRP A 188 -11.67 -2.34 2.64
N HIS A 189 -12.62 -1.64 2.02
CA HIS A 189 -12.33 -0.69 0.97
C HIS A 189 -11.88 0.63 1.62
N ILE A 190 -10.58 0.88 1.68
CA ILE A 190 -10.00 1.98 2.48
C ILE A 190 -9.74 3.25 1.67
N PHE A 191 -9.68 3.15 0.34
CA PHE A 191 -9.49 4.30 -0.55
C PHE A 191 -10.10 4.05 -1.92
N HIS A 192 -10.72 5.07 -2.51
CA HIS A 192 -11.31 5.04 -3.85
C HIS A 192 -10.70 6.16 -4.71
N ALA A 193 -9.91 5.78 -5.71
CA ALA A 193 -9.31 6.72 -6.67
C ALA A 193 -10.33 7.06 -7.78
N ASN A 194 -11.20 8.05 -7.54
CA ASN A 194 -12.21 8.49 -8.51
C ASN A 194 -12.17 10.00 -8.84
N ARG A 195 -11.19 10.72 -8.29
CA ARG A 195 -10.98 12.16 -8.52
C ARG A 195 -9.75 12.45 -9.37
N SER A 196 -8.73 11.60 -9.24
CA SER A 196 -7.43 11.75 -9.87
C SER A 196 -6.84 10.38 -10.14
N THR A 197 -5.95 10.31 -11.12
CA THR A 197 -5.41 9.04 -11.62
C THR A 197 -4.59 8.37 -10.54
N PHE A 198 -4.87 7.09 -10.27
CA PHE A 198 -4.06 6.27 -9.37
C PHE A 198 -2.59 6.23 -9.81
N ARG A 199 -1.66 6.22 -8.85
CA ARG A 199 -0.21 6.10 -9.10
C ARG A 199 0.35 4.85 -8.46
N ALA A 200 0.17 4.70 -7.16
CA ALA A 200 0.69 3.56 -6.43
C ALA A 200 -0.03 3.37 -5.10
N ALA A 201 -0.02 2.15 -4.58
CA ALA A 201 -0.40 1.85 -3.22
C ALA A 201 0.43 0.68 -2.69
N GLY A 202 0.71 0.68 -1.39
CA GLY A 202 1.41 -0.42 -0.74
C GLY A 202 1.93 -0.07 0.64
N PHE A 203 2.55 -1.06 1.26
CA PHE A 203 3.20 -0.95 2.54
C PHE A 203 4.63 -0.44 2.40
N SER A 204 5.09 0.27 3.43
CA SER A 204 6.50 0.44 3.74
C SER A 204 7.20 -0.91 3.91
N PRO A 205 8.52 -1.01 3.68
CA PRO A 205 9.29 -2.21 3.98
C PRO A 205 9.15 -2.72 5.42
N SER A 206 8.93 -1.84 6.39
CA SER A 206 8.69 -2.23 7.79
C SER A 206 7.29 -2.81 8.04
N GLY A 207 6.37 -2.67 7.07
CA GLY A 207 4.97 -3.02 7.19
C GLY A 207 4.18 -2.15 8.15
N ARG A 208 4.71 -1.02 8.63
CA ARG A 208 4.04 -0.13 9.61
C ARG A 208 3.32 1.05 8.99
N THR A 209 3.54 1.30 7.70
CA THR A 209 2.90 2.39 6.96
C THR A 209 2.24 1.86 5.69
N ILE A 210 1.00 2.27 5.43
CA ILE A 210 0.35 2.18 4.11
C ILE A 210 0.48 3.55 3.45
N ALA A 211 0.85 3.56 2.18
CA ALA A 211 0.74 4.73 1.33
C ALA A 211 -0.20 4.47 0.15
N VAL A 212 -0.98 5.48 -0.20
CA VAL A 212 -1.75 5.54 -1.45
C VAL A 212 -1.46 6.88 -2.10
N ALA A 213 -1.06 6.85 -3.37
CA ALA A 213 -0.74 8.02 -4.15
C ALA A 213 -1.62 8.08 -5.41
N THR A 214 -2.18 9.26 -5.65
CA THR A 214 -2.85 9.62 -6.90
C THR A 214 -2.05 10.72 -7.60
N SER A 215 -2.47 11.17 -8.78
CA SER A 215 -1.80 12.26 -9.48
C SER A 215 -1.89 13.62 -8.77
N SER A 216 -2.69 13.73 -7.70
CA SER A 216 -2.92 14.98 -6.98
C SER A 216 -2.68 14.89 -5.48
N ASP A 217 -2.62 13.68 -4.89
CA ASP A 217 -2.65 13.53 -3.43
C ASP A 217 -1.78 12.38 -2.93
N LEU A 218 -1.31 12.53 -1.69
CA LEU A 218 -0.67 11.48 -0.90
C LEU A 218 -1.50 11.21 0.35
N SER A 219 -1.98 9.98 0.49
CA SER A 219 -2.63 9.45 1.69
C SER A 219 -1.72 8.46 2.41
N LEU A 220 -1.67 8.55 3.74
CA LEU A 220 -0.86 7.67 4.58
C LEU A 220 -1.67 7.16 5.77
N TRP A 221 -1.46 5.90 6.12
CA TRP A 221 -1.93 5.30 7.37
C TRP A 221 -0.76 4.65 8.08
N THR A 222 -0.67 4.83 9.39
CA THR A 222 0.39 4.25 10.21
C THR A 222 -0.20 3.40 11.33
N ARG A 223 0.62 2.49 11.84
CA ARG A 223 0.33 1.69 13.04
C ARG A 223 1.58 1.60 13.89
N GLU A 224 1.38 1.46 15.20
CA GLU A 224 2.50 1.18 16.10
C GLU A 224 3.11 -0.20 15.77
N GLY A 225 4.44 -0.28 15.79
CA GLY A 225 5.12 -1.57 15.69
C GLY A 225 4.95 -2.37 16.99
N LEU A 226 5.03 -3.70 16.91
CA LEU A 226 5.10 -4.60 18.08
C LEU A 226 6.40 -4.44 18.91
N GLY A 227 7.10 -3.30 18.81
CA GLY A 227 8.27 -2.96 19.59
C GLY A 227 7.89 -2.21 20.87
N GLY A 228 7.62 -2.95 21.96
CA GLY A 228 7.70 -2.37 23.31
C GLY A 228 6.45 -2.41 24.18
N ARG A 229 5.67 -3.50 24.17
CA ARG A 229 4.90 -3.87 25.37
C ARG A 229 4.78 -5.38 25.49
N VAL A 230 5.82 -6.01 26.03
CA VAL A 230 5.69 -7.34 26.63
C VAL A 230 4.83 -7.15 27.88
N SER A 231 3.51 -7.24 27.73
CA SER A 231 2.64 -7.56 28.85
C SER A 231 2.94 -9.01 29.23
N ARG A 232 3.93 -9.20 30.11
CA ARG A 232 4.06 -10.45 30.86
C ARG A 232 2.85 -10.53 31.80
N ARG A 233 1.73 -11.08 31.32
CA ARG A 233 0.87 -11.86 32.20
C ARG A 233 1.37 -13.29 32.15
N ALA A 234 2.20 -13.61 33.13
CA ALA A 234 2.44 -14.99 33.49
C ALA A 234 1.09 -15.62 33.87
N THR A 235 0.66 -16.61 33.10
CA THR A 235 -0.25 -17.63 33.61
C THR A 235 0.52 -18.94 33.51
N SER A 236 1.34 -19.21 34.52
CA SER A 236 1.90 -20.53 34.72
C SER A 236 0.77 -21.41 35.24
N ALA A 237 0.17 -22.22 34.36
CA ALA A 237 -0.54 -23.41 34.78
C ALA A 237 0.48 -24.55 34.81
N HIS A 238 1.13 -24.71 35.97
CA HIS A 238 1.84 -25.94 36.29
C HIS A 238 0.81 -27.06 36.40
N VAL A 239 0.73 -27.93 35.40
CA VAL A 239 0.06 -29.23 35.53
C VAL A 239 1.11 -30.22 36.03
N SER A 240 1.06 -30.50 37.33
CA SER A 240 1.84 -31.55 37.96
C SER A 240 1.23 -32.91 37.62
N TYR A 241 1.83 -33.64 36.69
CA TYR A 241 1.51 -35.05 36.48
C TYR A 241 2.29 -35.88 37.52
N SER A 242 1.58 -36.45 38.49
CA SER A 242 2.13 -37.44 39.42
C SER A 242 1.91 -38.84 38.85
N PRO A 243 2.96 -39.65 38.59
CA PRO A 243 2.77 -41.05 38.23
C PRO A 243 2.51 -41.85 39.51
N SER A 244 1.27 -42.31 39.72
CA SER A 244 0.98 -43.33 40.73
C SER A 244 1.60 -44.66 40.30
N ARG A 245 2.63 -45.09 41.03
CA ARG A 245 3.18 -46.44 40.93
C ARG A 245 2.19 -47.43 41.54
N ASP A 246 2.00 -48.52 40.83
CA ASP A 246 1.53 -49.80 41.35
C ASP A 246 2.25 -50.16 42.65
N SER A 247 1.49 -50.63 43.64
CA SER A 247 1.94 -51.56 44.68
C SER A 247 0.71 -52.18 45.35
N SER A 248 0.30 -53.37 44.89
CA SER A 248 -0.28 -54.40 45.76
C SER A 248 0.74 -54.72 46.87
N PRO A 249 0.33 -55.03 48.12
CA PRO A 249 -0.18 -56.39 48.43
C PRO A 249 -1.21 -56.48 49.58
N ILE A 250 -2.05 -57.51 49.56
CA ILE A 250 -2.21 -58.65 50.51
C ILE A 250 -3.41 -59.47 50.03
#